data_AF-A0A844C5N1-F1
#
_entry.id   AF-A0A844C5N1-F1
#
_cell.length_a   1.000
_cell.length_b   1.000
_cell.length_c   1.000
_cell.angle_alpha   90.00
_cell.angle_beta   90.00
_cell.angle_gamma   90.00
#
_symmetry.space_group_name_H-M   'P 1'
#
loop_
_entity.id
_entity.type
_entity.pdbx_description
1 polymer ?
#
loop_
_entity_poly.entity_id
_entity_poly.type
_entity_poly.pdbx_seq_one_letter_code
_entity_poly.pdbx_strand_id
1 'polypeptide(L)'
;MSRALPASGTVYERGQVLRNDYLSEGRLPSGTQVVAEIKRDVMGCLYLASYASYELRVATSCLIVPQEGDRIRATVDQKKLYVTDILVRNHEGPLQIHCGQQALEIQAEKMSLQAGESLEIKAESISLHARFSRWVSQRMNQISRHWFVQADDAYRKIKNNEELEAKNINYQAEESLSLKGNLTSIRGTTVVKVDGSQIHMG
;
A
#
# COMPACT_ATOMS: atom_id res chain seq x y z
N MET A 1 -24.74 11.77 61.57
CA MET A 1 -25.98 11.57 60.79
C MET A 1 -25.63 10.84 59.51
N SER A 2 -25.99 9.56 59.46
CA SER A 2 -25.76 8.64 58.34
C SER A 2 -26.71 8.99 57.19
N ARG A 3 -26.19 9.10 55.96
CA ARG A 3 -27.02 9.19 54.76
C ARG A 3 -26.50 8.19 53.73
N ALA A 4 -27.36 7.22 53.46
CA ALA A 4 -27.11 6.04 52.66
C ALA A 4 -26.92 6.34 51.17
N LEU A 5 -26.06 5.54 50.53
CA LEU A 5 -25.94 5.40 49.09
C LEU A 5 -27.17 4.68 48.51
N PRO A 6 -27.77 5.13 47.40
CA PRO A 6 -28.67 4.28 46.64
C PRO A 6 -27.88 3.33 45.73
N ALA A 7 -28.36 2.09 45.71
CA ALA A 7 -27.77 0.95 45.04
C ALA A 7 -27.88 1.01 43.50
N SER A 8 -26.91 0.35 42.88
CA SER A 8 -26.86 -0.20 41.52
C SER A 8 -28.19 -0.24 40.75
N GLY A 9 -28.33 0.64 39.75
CA GLY A 9 -29.28 0.50 38.65
C GLY A 9 -28.52 0.10 37.39
N THR A 10 -28.73 -1.13 36.94
CA THR A 10 -28.28 -1.66 35.64
C THR A 10 -28.82 -0.80 34.51
N VAL A 11 -27.93 -0.18 33.75
CA VAL A 11 -28.22 0.50 32.48
C VAL A 11 -27.63 -0.36 31.37
N TYR A 12 -28.37 -0.47 30.26
CA TYR A 12 -28.15 -1.25 29.03
C TYR A 12 -28.82 -2.62 28.92
N GLU A 13 -30.16 -2.63 28.90
CA GLU A 13 -30.90 -3.49 27.97
C GLU A 13 -32.05 -2.70 27.33
N ARG A 14 -31.80 -2.14 26.15
CA ARG A 14 -32.85 -1.92 25.13
C ARG A 14 -32.36 -2.52 23.82
N GLY A 15 -32.31 -3.84 23.79
CA GLY A 15 -32.56 -4.54 22.53
C GLY A 15 -33.99 -4.22 22.14
N GLN A 16 -34.18 -3.32 21.18
CA GLN A 16 -35.46 -3.24 20.48
C GLN A 16 -35.65 -4.59 19.80
N VAL A 17 -36.44 -5.45 20.45
CA VAL A 17 -37.05 -6.62 19.81
C VAL A 17 -37.86 -6.06 18.65
N LEU A 18 -37.35 -6.21 17.43
CA LEU A 18 -38.08 -5.92 16.21
C LEU A 18 -39.39 -6.70 16.30
N ARG A 19 -40.49 -5.97 16.44
CA ARG A 19 -41.84 -6.54 16.52
C ARG A 19 -42.07 -7.43 15.30
N ASN A 20 -42.62 -8.58 15.61
CA ASN A 20 -42.72 -9.79 14.81
C ASN A 20 -43.83 -9.70 13.75
N ASP A 21 -43.96 -8.56 13.07
CA ASP A 21 -45.04 -8.30 12.11
C ASP A 21 -44.56 -8.36 10.64
N TYR A 22 -43.26 -8.64 10.41
CA TYR A 22 -42.65 -8.72 9.07
C TYR A 22 -42.33 -10.14 8.58
N LEU A 23 -42.59 -11.18 9.37
CA LEU A 23 -42.28 -12.57 8.97
C LEU A 23 -43.38 -13.25 8.13
N SER A 24 -44.43 -12.54 7.74
CA SER A 24 -45.54 -13.13 6.97
C SER A 24 -45.24 -13.42 5.49
N GLU A 25 -44.12 -12.90 4.94
CA GLU A 25 -43.75 -13.11 3.52
C GLU A 25 -42.38 -13.76 3.30
N GLY A 26 -41.68 -14.18 4.37
CA GLY A 26 -40.34 -14.77 4.24
C GLY A 26 -39.27 -13.81 3.69
N ARG A 27 -39.55 -12.50 3.68
CA ARG A 27 -38.60 -11.45 3.28
C ARG A 27 -38.26 -10.54 4.44
N LEU A 28 -36.97 -10.29 4.62
CA LEU A 28 -36.43 -9.30 5.53
C LEU A 28 -36.76 -7.87 5.03
N PRO A 29 -37.17 -6.96 5.93
CA PRO A 29 -37.30 -5.53 5.62
C PRO A 29 -35.98 -4.92 5.15
N SER A 30 -36.04 -3.90 4.29
CA SER A 30 -34.84 -3.12 3.93
C SER A 30 -34.28 -2.39 5.15
N GLY A 31 -32.96 -2.29 5.23
CA GLY A 31 -32.23 -1.82 6.42
C GLY A 31 -31.95 -2.90 7.46
N THR A 32 -32.54 -4.09 7.34
CA THR A 32 -32.23 -5.21 8.26
C THR A 32 -30.76 -5.58 8.13
N GLN A 33 -30.06 -5.64 9.26
CA GLN A 33 -28.69 -6.15 9.31
C GLN A 33 -28.68 -7.63 9.68
N VAL A 34 -27.91 -8.41 8.95
CA VAL A 34 -27.70 -9.83 9.21
C VAL A 34 -26.22 -10.12 9.39
N VAL A 35 -25.92 -11.09 10.25
CA VAL A 35 -24.57 -11.62 10.44
C VAL A 35 -24.61 -13.09 10.10
N ALA A 36 -23.81 -13.50 9.12
CA ALA A 36 -23.76 -14.87 8.64
C ALA A 36 -22.38 -15.20 8.08
N GLU A 37 -22.12 -16.49 7.91
CA GLU A 37 -20.93 -16.99 7.22
C GLU A 37 -21.19 -17.08 5.71
N ILE A 38 -20.22 -16.61 4.92
CA ILE A 38 -20.26 -16.73 3.47
C ILE A 38 -19.99 -18.18 3.05
N LYS A 39 -20.82 -18.70 2.15
CA LYS A 39 -20.64 -19.99 1.48
C LYS A 39 -20.46 -19.79 -0.02
N ARG A 40 -19.89 -20.79 -0.68
CA ARG A 40 -19.74 -20.84 -2.13
C ARG A 40 -20.59 -21.95 -2.72
N ASP A 41 -21.28 -21.68 -3.82
CA ASP A 41 -22.08 -22.69 -4.51
C ASP A 41 -21.23 -23.49 -5.52
N VAL A 42 -21.84 -24.48 -6.17
CA VAL A 42 -21.19 -25.32 -7.20
C VAL A 42 -20.75 -24.53 -8.44
N MET A 43 -21.32 -23.34 -8.68
CA MET A 43 -20.96 -22.45 -9.79
C MET A 43 -19.88 -21.44 -9.38
N GLY A 44 -19.44 -21.45 -8.11
CA GLY A 44 -18.42 -20.56 -7.57
C GLY A 44 -18.94 -19.23 -7.05
N CYS A 45 -20.26 -18.99 -7.03
CA CYS A 45 -20.87 -17.76 -6.55
C CYS A 45 -20.96 -17.74 -5.01
N LEU A 46 -20.72 -16.58 -4.41
CA LEU A 46 -20.83 -16.38 -2.96
C LEU A 46 -22.28 -16.10 -2.54
N TYR A 47 -22.72 -16.73 -1.46
CA TYR A 47 -24.07 -16.55 -0.90
C TYR A 47 -24.06 -16.72 0.62
N LEU A 48 -25.17 -16.35 1.28
CA LEU A 48 -25.41 -16.63 2.69
C LEU A 48 -26.45 -17.75 2.81
N ALA A 49 -26.10 -18.88 3.43
CA ALA A 49 -26.95 -20.09 3.42
C ALA A 49 -28.36 -19.86 3.99
N SER A 50 -28.48 -19.12 5.10
CA SER A 50 -29.76 -18.77 5.70
C SER A 50 -30.58 -17.75 4.90
N TYR A 51 -30.00 -17.19 3.83
CA TYR A 51 -30.60 -16.13 3.01
C TYR A 51 -30.37 -16.38 1.51
N ALA A 52 -30.34 -17.65 1.08
CA ALA A 52 -29.99 -18.04 -0.29
C ALA A 52 -30.91 -17.44 -1.39
N SER A 53 -32.09 -16.94 -1.02
CA SER A 53 -33.01 -16.24 -1.94
C SER A 53 -32.62 -14.78 -2.23
N TYR A 54 -31.59 -14.25 -1.57
CA TYR A 54 -31.09 -12.89 -1.75
C TYR A 54 -29.84 -12.87 -2.60
N GLU A 55 -29.73 -11.89 -3.49
CA GLU A 55 -28.52 -11.64 -4.25
C GLU A 55 -27.46 -10.98 -3.34
N LEU A 56 -26.30 -11.62 -3.19
CA LEU A 56 -25.20 -11.07 -2.42
C LEU A 56 -24.41 -10.06 -3.28
N ARG A 57 -24.18 -8.86 -2.73
CA ARG A 57 -23.41 -7.78 -3.34
C ARG A 57 -22.38 -7.26 -2.34
N VAL A 58 -21.22 -6.83 -2.82
CA VAL A 58 -20.24 -6.13 -1.98
C VAL A 58 -20.58 -4.65 -1.99
N ALA A 59 -20.75 -4.03 -0.82
CA ALA A 59 -20.95 -2.59 -0.72
C ALA A 59 -19.67 -1.85 -1.11
N THR A 60 -19.78 -0.65 -1.68
CA THR A 60 -18.63 0.21 -1.98
C THR A 60 -17.79 0.53 -0.73
N SER A 61 -18.41 0.55 0.45
CA SER A 61 -17.71 0.76 1.73
C SER A 61 -16.91 -0.45 2.20
N CYS A 62 -17.18 -1.65 1.66
CA CYS A 62 -16.43 -2.86 1.98
C CYS A 62 -15.22 -2.96 1.04
N LEU A 63 -14.08 -2.42 1.48
CA LEU A 63 -12.84 -2.39 0.69
C LEU A 63 -12.12 -3.74 0.61
N ILE A 64 -12.52 -4.71 1.45
CA ILE A 64 -11.93 -6.05 1.50
C ILE A 64 -12.78 -6.99 0.66
N VAL A 65 -12.13 -7.80 -0.17
CA VAL A 65 -12.80 -8.86 -0.96
C VAL A 65 -13.30 -9.96 -0.01
N PRO A 66 -14.63 -10.23 0.03
CA PRO A 66 -15.17 -11.32 0.83
C PRO A 66 -14.83 -12.69 0.22
N GLN A 67 -14.58 -13.66 1.07
CA GLN A 67 -14.22 -15.02 0.70
C GLN A 67 -15.11 -16.04 1.43
N GLU A 68 -15.15 -17.26 0.93
CA GLU A 68 -15.85 -18.35 1.60
C GLU A 68 -15.29 -18.57 3.01
N GLY A 69 -16.17 -18.80 3.99
CA GLY A 69 -15.80 -18.94 5.39
C GLY A 69 -15.64 -17.61 6.14
N ASP A 70 -15.65 -16.46 5.45
CA ASP A 70 -15.69 -15.16 6.12
C ASP A 70 -17.04 -15.01 6.86
N ARG A 71 -16.97 -14.59 8.13
CA ARG A 71 -18.15 -14.16 8.88
C ARG A 71 -18.34 -12.67 8.62
N ILE A 72 -19.47 -12.30 8.02
CA ILE A 72 -19.71 -10.94 7.54
C ILE A 72 -20.93 -10.30 8.17
N ARG A 73 -20.97 -8.95 8.12
CA ARG A 73 -22.19 -8.17 8.31
C ARG A 73 -22.70 -7.74 6.95
N ALA A 74 -23.99 -7.97 6.69
CA ALA A 74 -24.66 -7.49 5.49
C ALA A 74 -25.92 -6.70 5.84
N THR A 75 -26.24 -5.70 5.02
CA THR A 75 -27.48 -4.92 5.11
C THR A 75 -28.40 -5.30 3.97
N VAL A 76 -29.65 -5.60 4.29
CA VAL A 76 -30.71 -5.89 3.32
C VAL A 76 -31.15 -4.60 2.63
N ASP A 77 -31.23 -4.62 1.32
CA ASP A 77 -31.94 -3.62 0.53
C ASP A 77 -32.73 -4.33 -0.58
N GLN A 78 -34.05 -4.27 -0.49
CA GLN A 78 -34.97 -5.01 -1.36
C GLN A 78 -34.67 -6.53 -1.39
N LYS A 79 -34.20 -7.07 -2.53
CA LYS A 79 -33.80 -8.48 -2.71
C LYS A 79 -32.28 -8.69 -2.68
N LYS A 80 -31.52 -7.69 -2.22
CA LYS A 80 -30.06 -7.72 -2.18
C LYS A 80 -29.56 -7.70 -0.75
N LEU A 81 -28.44 -8.37 -0.53
CA LEU A 81 -27.65 -8.29 0.69
C LEU A 81 -26.32 -7.62 0.36
N TYR A 82 -26.12 -6.43 0.90
CA TYR A 82 -24.87 -5.69 0.73
C TYR A 82 -23.93 -6.03 1.87
N VAL A 83 -22.84 -6.74 1.59
CA VAL A 83 -21.74 -6.98 2.53
C VAL A 83 -21.09 -5.63 2.86
N THR A 84 -21.16 -5.22 4.11
CA THR A 84 -20.59 -3.96 4.59
C THR A 84 -19.29 -4.16 5.36
N ASP A 85 -19.13 -5.32 6.02
CA ASP A 85 -17.98 -5.61 6.88
C ASP A 85 -17.65 -7.10 6.89
N ILE A 86 -16.36 -7.41 7.00
CA ILE A 86 -15.87 -8.75 7.33
C ILE A 86 -15.50 -8.74 8.81
N LEU A 87 -16.25 -9.49 9.61
CA LEU A 87 -16.14 -9.50 11.07
C LEU A 87 -15.05 -10.46 11.55
N VAL A 88 -14.97 -11.65 10.95
CA VAL A 88 -14.00 -12.68 11.31
C VAL A 88 -13.58 -13.44 10.05
N ARG A 89 -12.29 -13.74 9.96
CA ARG A 89 -11.69 -14.54 8.90
C ARG A 89 -10.88 -15.68 9.51
N ASN A 90 -11.24 -16.91 9.17
CA ASN A 90 -10.60 -18.14 9.68
C ASN A 90 -9.90 -18.90 8.55
N HIS A 91 -9.13 -18.17 7.73
CA HIS A 91 -8.27 -18.75 6.70
C HIS A 91 -7.00 -17.93 6.57
N GLU A 92 -5.93 -18.59 6.11
CA GLU A 92 -4.65 -17.95 5.85
C GLU A 92 -4.64 -17.35 4.45
N GLY A 93 -4.25 -16.08 4.34
CA GLY A 93 -4.15 -15.40 3.06
C GLY A 93 -3.99 -13.89 3.20
N PRO A 94 -3.55 -13.20 2.13
CA PRO A 94 -3.38 -11.77 2.16
C PRO A 94 -4.72 -11.05 2.26
N LEU A 95 -4.76 -9.96 3.03
CA LEU A 95 -5.83 -8.99 2.95
C LEU A 95 -5.64 -8.17 1.66
N GLN A 96 -6.62 -8.23 0.76
CA GLN A 96 -6.56 -7.52 -0.51
C GLN A 96 -7.59 -6.39 -0.54
N ILE A 97 -7.11 -5.18 -0.81
CA ILE A 97 -7.92 -4.04 -1.20
C ILE A 97 -8.07 -4.10 -2.73
N HIS A 98 -9.30 -4.26 -3.22
CA HIS A 98 -9.58 -4.37 -4.66
C HIS A 98 -10.54 -3.26 -5.09
N CYS A 99 -10.07 -2.34 -5.91
CA CYS A 99 -10.86 -1.22 -6.44
C CYS A 99 -11.41 -1.47 -7.86
N GLY A 100 -11.23 -2.66 -8.41
CA GLY A 100 -11.63 -2.97 -9.78
C GLY A 100 -10.91 -2.06 -10.78
N GLN A 101 -11.68 -1.35 -11.60
CA GLN A 101 -11.15 -0.35 -12.56
C GLN A 101 -11.04 1.07 -11.97
N GLN A 102 -11.37 1.25 -10.69
CA GLN A 102 -11.35 2.57 -10.05
C GLN A 102 -9.95 2.89 -9.53
N ALA A 103 -9.61 4.18 -9.52
CA ALA A 103 -8.40 4.66 -8.88
C ALA A 103 -8.51 4.54 -7.34
N LEU A 104 -7.40 4.20 -6.69
CA LEU A 104 -7.26 4.25 -5.24
C LEU A 104 -6.48 5.51 -4.85
N GLU A 105 -7.18 6.47 -4.25
CA GLU A 105 -6.57 7.68 -3.68
C GLU A 105 -6.55 7.56 -2.16
N ILE A 106 -5.36 7.71 -1.56
CA ILE A 106 -5.18 7.71 -0.10
C ILE A 106 -4.63 9.06 0.30
N GLN A 107 -5.48 9.89 0.91
CA GLN A 107 -5.13 11.23 1.37
C GLN A 107 -5.05 11.26 2.89
N ALA A 108 -3.93 11.76 3.42
CA ALA A 108 -3.76 11.98 4.85
C ALA A 108 -2.76 13.11 5.08
N GLU A 109 -2.89 13.85 6.19
CA GLU A 109 -1.86 14.80 6.64
C GLU A 109 -0.53 14.08 6.94
N LYS A 110 -0.64 12.86 7.47
CA LYS A 110 0.50 11.97 7.75
C LYS A 110 0.16 10.55 7.34
N MET A 111 1.06 9.93 6.59
CA MET A 111 0.98 8.52 6.18
C MET A 111 2.27 7.78 6.52
N SER A 112 2.14 6.54 6.97
CA SER A 112 3.28 5.62 7.17
C SER A 112 2.90 4.23 6.68
N LEU A 113 3.75 3.67 5.82
CA LEU A 113 3.65 2.27 5.38
C LEU A 113 4.79 1.50 6.06
N GLN A 114 4.44 0.46 6.80
CA GLN A 114 5.40 -0.39 7.51
C GLN A 114 5.11 -1.84 7.18
N ALA A 115 6.17 -2.59 6.87
CA ALA A 115 6.11 -4.04 6.73
C ALA A 115 7.15 -4.69 7.65
N GLY A 116 6.81 -5.84 8.23
CA GLY A 116 7.73 -6.57 9.12
C GLY A 116 8.84 -7.30 8.35
N GLU A 117 8.55 -7.77 7.14
CA GLU A 117 9.48 -8.53 6.31
C GLU A 117 9.81 -7.82 5.00
N SER A 118 8.79 -7.51 4.17
CA SER A 118 9.00 -6.87 2.88
C SER A 118 7.87 -5.90 2.51
N LEU A 119 8.25 -4.78 1.88
CA LEU A 119 7.34 -3.83 1.23
C LEU A 119 7.68 -3.81 -0.26
N GLU A 120 6.74 -4.23 -1.10
CA GLU A 120 6.90 -4.24 -2.54
C GLU A 120 5.94 -3.25 -3.20
N ILE A 121 6.48 -2.35 -4.02
CA ILE A 121 5.70 -1.41 -4.83
C ILE A 121 5.92 -1.77 -6.29
N LYS A 122 4.88 -2.33 -6.91
CA LYS A 122 4.85 -2.69 -8.33
C LYS A 122 3.94 -1.71 -9.06
N ALA A 123 4.52 -0.96 -9.98
CA ALA A 123 3.78 -0.08 -10.87
C ALA A 123 4.55 0.09 -12.18
N GLU A 124 3.84 0.41 -13.26
CA GLU A 124 4.46 0.81 -14.53
C GLU A 124 5.20 2.16 -14.38
N SER A 125 4.67 3.04 -13.52
CA SER A 125 5.24 4.35 -13.23
C SER A 125 5.10 4.68 -11.75
N ILE A 126 6.14 5.27 -11.17
CA ILE A 126 6.18 5.76 -9.79
C ILE A 126 6.71 7.20 -9.84
N SER A 127 5.95 8.15 -9.32
CA SER A 127 6.39 9.53 -9.09
C SER A 127 6.49 9.81 -7.59
N LEU A 128 7.56 10.50 -7.18
CA LEU A 128 7.77 10.94 -5.81
C LEU A 128 7.96 12.46 -5.80
N HIS A 129 6.91 13.18 -5.43
CA HIS A 129 6.98 14.63 -5.22
C HIS A 129 7.21 14.89 -3.74
N ALA A 130 8.47 15.02 -3.36
CA ALA A 130 8.86 15.26 -1.97
C ALA A 130 9.85 16.41 -1.89
N ARG A 131 9.72 17.23 -0.83
CA ARG A 131 10.75 18.23 -0.49
C ARG A 131 12.06 17.57 -0.05
N PHE A 132 11.97 16.37 0.51
CA PHE A 132 13.11 15.60 1.00
C PHE A 132 12.79 14.10 0.93
N SER A 133 13.76 13.30 0.49
CA SER A 133 13.67 11.84 0.44
C SER A 133 14.95 11.24 1.01
N ARG A 134 14.82 10.25 1.92
CA ARG A 134 15.95 9.60 2.57
C ARG A 134 15.85 8.09 2.42
N TRP A 135 16.87 7.50 1.82
CA TRP A 135 17.00 6.07 1.65
C TRP A 135 18.12 5.58 2.56
N VAL A 136 17.78 4.71 3.51
CA VAL A 136 18.75 4.08 4.40
C VAL A 136 18.66 2.59 4.17
N SER A 137 19.68 2.03 3.53
CA SER A 137 19.77 0.58 3.28
C SER A 137 21.21 0.13 3.42
N GLN A 138 21.39 -1.13 3.83
CA GLN A 138 22.69 -1.80 3.77
C GLN A 138 23.09 -2.14 2.34
N ARG A 139 22.10 -2.40 1.47
CA ARG A 139 22.29 -2.71 0.04
C ARG A 139 21.18 -2.04 -0.77
N MET A 140 21.56 -1.25 -1.77
CA MET A 140 20.64 -0.67 -2.74
C MET A 140 21.11 -1.12 -4.12
N ASN A 141 20.31 -1.95 -4.79
CA ASN A 141 20.60 -2.38 -6.15
C ASN A 141 19.63 -1.67 -7.09
N GLN A 142 20.17 -0.86 -8.00
CA GLN A 142 19.39 -0.18 -9.01
C GLN A 142 19.72 -0.76 -10.38
N ILE A 143 18.71 -1.35 -11.03
CA ILE A 143 18.84 -1.90 -12.37
C ILE A 143 17.95 -1.07 -13.27
N SER A 144 18.58 -0.28 -14.15
CA SER A 144 17.85 0.51 -15.14
C SER A 144 18.53 0.42 -16.51
N ARG A 145 17.72 0.43 -17.57
CA ARG A 145 18.22 0.58 -18.95
C ARG A 145 18.65 2.02 -19.24
N HIS A 146 17.99 2.98 -18.61
CA HIS A 146 18.29 4.39 -18.75
C HIS A 146 18.15 5.07 -17.39
N TRP A 147 19.22 5.71 -16.95
CA TRP A 147 19.26 6.46 -15.71
C TRP A 147 19.71 7.88 -16.02
N PHE A 148 18.80 8.83 -15.84
CA PHE A 148 19.06 10.25 -16.01
C PHE A 148 18.86 10.93 -14.66
N VAL A 149 19.89 11.64 -14.22
CA VAL A 149 19.85 12.47 -13.01
C VAL A 149 20.18 13.88 -13.43
N GLN A 150 19.24 14.78 -13.17
CA GLN A 150 19.44 16.21 -13.24
C GLN A 150 19.29 16.77 -11.82
N ALA A 151 20.29 17.51 -11.39
CA ALA A 151 20.33 18.15 -10.09
C ALA A 151 21.11 19.46 -10.23
N ASP A 152 20.69 20.48 -9.49
CA ASP A 152 21.44 21.74 -9.39
C ASP A 152 22.76 21.49 -8.65
N ASP A 153 22.68 20.84 -7.48
CA ASP A 153 23.83 20.39 -6.69
C ASP A 153 23.76 18.89 -6.44
N ALA A 154 24.87 18.19 -6.67
CA ALA A 154 25.01 16.77 -6.36
C ALA A 154 26.33 16.51 -5.61
N TYR A 155 26.22 15.89 -4.44
CA TYR A 155 27.37 15.42 -3.67
C TYR A 155 27.31 13.91 -3.50
N ARG A 156 28.37 13.22 -3.93
CA ARG A 156 28.53 11.78 -3.77
C ARG A 156 29.79 11.50 -2.97
N LYS A 157 29.65 10.73 -1.89
CA LYS A 157 30.78 10.25 -1.08
C LYS A 157 30.71 8.75 -0.95
N ILE A 158 31.82 8.09 -1.28
CA ILE A 158 31.93 6.64 -1.26
C ILE A 158 33.11 6.28 -0.37
N LYS A 159 32.87 5.39 0.60
CA LYS A 159 33.84 5.08 1.64
C LYS A 159 34.98 4.20 1.14
N ASN A 160 34.65 3.22 0.31
CA ASN A 160 35.56 2.12 0.00
C ASN A 160 35.97 2.13 -1.47
N ASN A 161 35.05 1.78 -2.38
CA ASN A 161 35.34 1.67 -3.79
C ASN A 161 34.19 2.23 -4.63
N GLU A 162 34.53 3.03 -5.63
CA GLU A 162 33.66 3.40 -6.73
C GLU A 162 34.26 2.81 -7.99
N GLU A 163 33.51 1.93 -8.65
CA GLU A 163 33.88 1.38 -9.94
C GLU A 163 32.90 1.90 -10.98
N LEU A 164 33.45 2.50 -12.05
CA LEU A 164 32.70 3.05 -13.15
C LEU A 164 33.17 2.36 -14.43
N GLU A 165 32.30 1.52 -14.99
CA GLU A 165 32.49 0.90 -16.28
C GLU A 165 31.46 1.47 -17.26
N ALA A 166 31.93 2.10 -18.32
CA ALA A 166 31.06 2.71 -19.32
C ALA A 166 31.75 2.75 -20.68
N LYS A 167 30.94 2.72 -21.75
CA LYS A 167 31.43 2.92 -23.12
C LYS A 167 32.06 4.30 -23.30
N ASN A 168 31.47 5.32 -22.69
CA ASN A 168 31.95 6.69 -22.71
C ASN A 168 31.75 7.31 -21.33
N ILE A 169 32.75 8.06 -20.86
CA ILE A 169 32.68 8.89 -19.66
C ILE A 169 33.08 10.30 -20.09
N ASN A 170 32.26 11.29 -19.76
CA ASN A 170 32.54 12.69 -20.07
C ASN A 170 32.38 13.52 -18.78
N TYR A 171 33.43 14.26 -18.43
CA TYR A 171 33.41 15.23 -17.34
C TYR A 171 33.61 16.62 -17.93
N GLN A 172 32.64 17.50 -17.69
CA GLN A 172 32.73 18.91 -18.01
C GLN A 172 32.58 19.69 -16.71
N ALA A 173 33.51 20.59 -16.45
CA ALA A 173 33.43 21.54 -15.35
C ALA A 173 33.68 22.94 -15.91
N GLU A 174 32.97 23.96 -15.40
CA GLU A 174 33.15 25.35 -15.83
C GLU A 174 34.36 26.00 -15.16
N GLU A 175 34.57 25.73 -13.87
CA GLU A 175 35.63 26.37 -13.09
C GLU A 175 36.86 25.47 -12.88
N SER A 176 36.65 24.26 -12.36
CA SER A 176 37.75 23.34 -12.08
C SER A 176 37.31 21.88 -12.03
N LEU A 177 38.22 20.99 -12.45
CA LEU A 177 38.14 19.55 -12.24
C LEU A 177 39.41 19.10 -11.51
N SER A 178 39.26 18.43 -10.37
CA SER A 178 40.39 17.94 -9.57
C SER A 178 40.26 16.43 -9.34
N LEU A 179 41.34 15.71 -9.63
CA LEU A 179 41.49 14.29 -9.32
C LEU A 179 42.67 14.16 -8.35
N LYS A 180 42.44 13.55 -7.20
CA LYS A 180 43.45 13.36 -6.16
C LYS A 180 43.47 11.89 -5.74
N GLY A 181 44.66 11.33 -5.62
CA GLY A 181 44.88 9.98 -5.12
C GLY A 181 46.36 9.71 -4.93
N ASN A 182 46.68 8.65 -4.20
CA ASN A 182 48.07 8.22 -4.04
C ASN A 182 48.68 7.70 -5.36
N LEU A 183 47.83 7.17 -6.24
CA LEU A 183 48.17 6.72 -7.59
C LEU A 183 47.03 7.09 -8.53
N THR A 184 47.38 7.63 -9.70
CA THR A 184 46.45 7.85 -10.80
C THR A 184 47.05 7.27 -12.07
N SER A 185 46.31 6.43 -12.77
CA SER A 185 46.72 5.84 -14.04
C SER A 185 45.67 6.15 -15.10
N ILE A 186 46.10 6.81 -16.17
CA ILE A 186 45.28 7.11 -17.33
C ILE A 186 45.96 6.46 -18.53
N ARG A 187 45.27 5.53 -19.19
CA ARG A 187 45.79 4.79 -20.33
C ARG A 187 44.83 4.93 -21.52
N GLY A 188 45.34 5.45 -22.63
CA GLY A 188 44.67 5.41 -23.93
C GLY A 188 45.43 4.47 -24.87
N THR A 189 44.71 3.73 -25.72
CA THR A 189 45.33 2.90 -26.76
C THR A 189 45.71 3.70 -28.00
N THR A 190 44.93 4.74 -28.32
CA THR A 190 45.15 5.60 -29.49
C THR A 190 45.77 6.94 -29.10
N VAL A 191 45.12 7.70 -28.22
CA VAL A 191 45.61 9.03 -27.81
C VAL A 191 45.16 9.36 -26.40
N VAL A 192 46.04 10.03 -25.66
CA VAL A 192 45.69 10.80 -24.46
C VAL A 192 46.05 12.25 -24.80
N LYS A 193 45.07 13.15 -24.78
CA LYS A 193 45.25 14.57 -25.07
C LYS A 193 45.04 15.38 -23.81
N VAL A 194 46.01 16.23 -23.48
CA VAL A 194 45.93 17.17 -22.37
C VAL A 194 46.28 18.54 -22.95
N ASP A 195 45.32 19.45 -22.92
CA ASP A 195 45.48 20.83 -23.40
C ASP A 195 45.22 21.80 -22.25
N GLY A 196 45.97 22.89 -22.19
CA GLY A 196 45.79 23.94 -21.20
C GLY A 196 46.73 25.10 -21.48
N SER A 197 46.40 26.28 -20.95
CA SER A 197 47.31 27.44 -21.01
C SER A 197 48.64 27.15 -20.29
N GLN A 198 48.60 26.34 -19.24
CA GLN A 198 49.76 25.82 -18.52
C GLN A 198 49.55 24.36 -18.14
N ILE A 199 50.57 23.53 -18.36
CA ILE A 199 50.62 22.14 -17.89
C ILE A 199 51.89 22.02 -17.04
N HIS A 200 51.71 21.73 -15.75
CA HIS A 200 52.81 21.41 -14.85
C HIS A 200 52.78 19.91 -14.56
N MET A 201 53.91 19.23 -14.80
CA MET A 201 54.06 17.79 -14.61
C MET A 201 55.32 17.54 -13.79
N GLY A 202 55.14 17.01 -12.58
CA GLY A 202 56.19 16.76 -11.60
C GLY A 202 55.70 15.92 -10.43
#